data_AF-A0A964QJP3-F1
#
_entry.id   AF-A0A964QJP3-F1
#
_cell.length_a   1.000
_cell.length_b   1.000
_cell.length_c   1.000
_cell.angle_alpha   90.00
_cell.angle_beta   90.00
_cell.angle_gamma   90.00
#
_symmetry.space_group_name_H-M   'P 1'
#
loop_
_entity.id
_entity.type
_entity.pdbx_description
1 polymer ?
#
loop_
_entity_poly.entity_id
_entity_poly.type
_entity_poly.pdbx_seq_one_letter_code
_entity_poly.pdbx_strand_id
1 'polypeptide(L)'
;MLASLLWTLCGALAALVAAFRVQLALLPWDPFSGWGALVVGLVVGALALVLVFITGVWKGSLLGTCLLAAVFLLGVLGLGYQGLGHPPNGAPADAGAYAEWSQLHPALRLAVWLAKLSSEEPGLAGIATGADPGCAALHGRQQDGYAAAVDLRLAPAGPVRAWLRQGFFVLTGFELQQYPACLHLALPLY
;
A
#
# COMPACT_ATOMS: atom_id res chain seq x y z
N MET A 1 -21.68 16.51 14.80
CA MET A 1 -21.16 15.12 14.64
C MET A 1 -20.45 14.93 13.31
N LEU A 2 -21.04 15.29 12.16
CA LEU A 2 -20.42 15.16 10.83
C LEU A 2 -19.01 15.76 10.74
N ALA A 3 -18.79 16.98 11.24
CA ALA A 3 -17.49 17.63 11.20
C ALA A 3 -16.39 16.88 11.98
N SER A 4 -16.71 16.31 13.14
CA SER A 4 -15.77 15.50 13.95
C SER A 4 -15.47 14.16 13.28
N LEU A 5 -16.46 13.55 12.62
CA LEU A 5 -16.28 12.33 11.83
C LEU A 5 -15.37 12.59 10.61
N LEU A 6 -15.64 13.66 9.85
CA LEU A 6 -14.81 14.05 8.72
C LEU A 6 -13.37 14.39 9.16
N TRP A 7 -13.21 15.11 10.27
CA TRP A 7 -11.89 15.40 10.85
C TRP A 7 -11.12 14.12 11.17
N THR A 8 -11.77 13.19 11.87
CA THR A 8 -11.12 11.94 12.30
C THR A 8 -10.79 11.05 11.10
N LEU A 9 -11.68 10.99 10.09
CA LEU A 9 -11.44 10.24 8.85
C LEU A 9 -10.27 10.84 8.05
N CYS A 10 -10.31 12.15 7.78
CA CYS A 10 -9.25 12.84 7.04
C CYS A 10 -7.91 12.76 7.78
N GLY A 11 -7.93 12.91 9.11
CA GLY A 11 -6.73 12.78 9.93
C GLY A 11 -6.17 11.36 9.95
N ALA A 12 -7.03 10.33 10.00
CA ALA A 12 -6.59 8.93 9.90
C ALA A 12 -5.99 8.61 8.53
N LEU A 13 -6.58 9.13 7.45
CA LEU A 13 -6.01 9.04 6.10
C LEU A 13 -4.66 9.75 6.01
N ALA A 14 -4.53 10.95 6.58
CA ALA A 14 -3.28 11.70 6.63
C ALA A 14 -2.19 10.95 7.43
N ALA A 15 -2.56 10.33 8.56
CA ALA A 15 -1.66 9.50 9.36
C ALA A 15 -1.16 8.28 8.58
N LEU A 16 -2.05 7.62 7.81
CA LEU A 16 -1.67 6.51 6.94
C LEU A 16 -0.70 6.98 5.84
N VAL A 17 -1.00 8.08 5.16
CA VAL A 17 -0.12 8.65 4.14
C VAL A 17 1.24 9.03 4.74
N ALA A 18 1.26 9.64 5.92
CA ALA A 18 2.50 9.96 6.62
C ALA A 18 3.32 8.70 6.95
N ALA A 19 2.67 7.61 7.37
CA ALA A 19 3.34 6.35 7.66
C ALA A 19 4.06 5.80 6.42
N PHE A 20 3.35 5.72 5.29
CA PHE A 20 3.94 5.28 4.02
C PHE A 20 5.03 6.24 3.54
N ARG A 21 4.82 7.55 3.63
CA ARG A 21 5.80 8.55 3.20
C ARG A 21 7.10 8.46 3.98
N VAL A 22 7.03 8.33 5.30
CA VAL A 22 8.24 8.18 6.12
C VAL A 22 8.92 6.85 5.83
N GLN A 23 8.14 5.77 5.72
CA GLN A 23 8.69 4.47 5.33
C GLN A 23 9.46 4.57 4.00
N LEU A 24 8.86 5.15 2.97
CA LEU A 24 9.49 5.24 1.65
C LEU A 24 10.64 6.24 1.60
N ALA A 25 10.57 7.34 2.35
CA ALA A 25 11.65 8.34 2.41
C ALA A 25 12.92 7.84 3.12
N LEU A 26 12.82 6.77 3.92
CA LEU A 26 13.97 6.13 4.58
C LEU A 26 14.71 5.14 3.69
N LEU A 27 14.05 4.63 2.65
CA LEU A 27 14.64 3.60 1.77
C LEU A 27 15.91 4.05 1.04
N PRO A 28 16.04 5.31 0.57
CA PRO A 28 17.29 5.77 -0.04
C PRO A 28 18.48 5.78 0.94
N TRP A 29 18.22 5.83 2.25
CA TRP A 29 19.27 5.90 3.28
C TRP A 29 19.72 4.50 3.72
N ASP A 30 18.80 3.54 3.74
CA ASP A 30 19.11 2.14 4.03
C ASP A 30 18.17 1.20 3.23
N PRO A 31 18.54 0.85 1.98
CA PRO A 31 17.71 0.05 1.07
C PRO A 31 17.38 -1.34 1.60
N PHE A 32 18.21 -1.88 2.50
CA PHE A 32 18.04 -3.23 3.05
C PHE A 32 17.18 -3.25 4.32
N SER A 33 16.89 -2.09 4.90
CA SER A 33 16.12 -1.95 6.14
C SER A 33 14.60 -1.97 5.95
N GLY A 34 14.06 -2.70 4.98
CA GLY A 34 12.63 -2.61 4.65
C GLY A 34 11.67 -2.79 5.84
N TRP A 35 12.04 -3.64 6.80
CA TRP A 35 11.34 -3.80 8.08
C TRP A 35 11.56 -2.65 9.07
N GLY A 36 12.78 -2.10 9.14
CA GLY A 36 13.09 -0.92 9.95
C GLY A 36 12.32 0.31 9.46
N ALA A 37 12.35 0.56 8.15
CA ALA A 37 11.58 1.62 7.51
C ALA A 37 10.06 1.47 7.76
N LEU A 38 9.53 0.24 7.69
CA LEU A 38 8.14 -0.06 8.05
C LEU A 38 7.84 0.31 9.51
N VAL A 39 8.69 -0.12 10.45
CA VAL A 39 8.51 0.17 11.88
C VAL A 39 8.51 1.68 12.14
N VAL A 40 9.47 2.42 11.58
CA VAL A 40 9.55 3.88 11.75
C VAL A 40 8.34 4.57 11.14
N GLY A 41 7.93 4.17 9.94
CA GLY A 41 6.70 4.66 9.30
C GLY A 41 5.46 4.44 10.18
N LEU A 42 5.29 3.23 10.71
CA LEU A 42 4.18 2.89 11.61
C LEU A 42 4.20 3.72 12.90
N VAL A 43 5.38 3.97 13.49
CA VAL A 43 5.52 4.84 14.67
C VAL A 43 5.07 6.26 14.35
N VAL A 44 5.52 6.84 13.24
CA VAL A 44 5.10 8.20 12.84
C VAL A 44 3.60 8.25 12.55
N GLY A 45 3.06 7.25 11.85
CA GLY A 45 1.62 7.14 11.62
C GLY A 45 0.81 7.04 12.92
N ALA A 46 1.28 6.24 13.88
CA ALA A 46 0.64 6.11 15.18
C ALA A 46 0.64 7.44 15.96
N LEU A 47 1.76 8.18 15.96
CA LEU A 47 1.84 9.50 16.58
C LEU A 47 0.88 10.50 15.93
N ALA A 48 0.81 10.52 14.60
CA ALA A 48 -0.14 11.36 13.87
C ALA A 48 -1.60 10.99 14.20
N LEU A 49 -1.91 9.69 14.28
CA LEU A 49 -3.26 9.22 14.65
C LEU A 49 -3.64 9.61 16.08
N VAL A 50 -2.70 9.55 17.03
CA VAL A 50 -2.91 10.01 18.41
C VAL A 50 -3.25 11.50 18.44
N LEU A 51 -2.56 12.33 17.67
CA LEU A 51 -2.86 13.77 17.58
C LEU A 51 -4.25 14.03 16.98
N VAL A 52 -4.63 13.28 15.94
CA VAL A 52 -5.97 13.34 15.33
C VAL A 52 -7.04 12.93 16.35
N PHE A 53 -6.77 11.90 17.14
CA PHE A 53 -7.68 11.42 18.17
C PHE A 53 -7.86 12.45 19.29
N ILE A 54 -6.77 12.99 19.85
CA ILE A 54 -6.81 14.03 20.89
C ILE A 54 -7.63 15.24 20.40
N THR A 55 -7.33 15.74 19.20
CA THR A 55 -8.04 16.89 18.63
C THR A 55 -9.49 16.57 18.26
N GLY A 56 -9.79 15.34 17.86
CA GLY A 56 -11.15 14.87 17.56
C GLY A 56 -12.03 14.76 18.81
N VAL A 57 -11.48 14.22 19.90
CA VAL A 57 -12.15 14.11 21.21
C VAL A 57 -12.43 15.51 21.79
N TRP A 58 -11.46 16.42 21.72
CA TRP A 58 -11.63 17.81 22.18
C TRP A 58 -12.77 18.55 21.48
N LYS A 59 -13.07 18.19 20.22
CA LYS A 59 -14.06 18.87 19.38
C LYS A 59 -15.41 18.14 19.29
N GLY A 60 -15.63 17.03 19.99
CA GLY A 60 -16.80 16.19 19.70
C GLY A 60 -17.12 15.10 20.72
N SER A 61 -17.78 14.05 20.21
CA SER A 61 -18.27 12.91 20.99
C SER A 61 -17.17 11.87 21.16
N LEU A 62 -16.70 11.69 22.40
CA LEU A 62 -15.70 10.69 22.79
C LEU A 62 -16.01 9.30 22.19
N LEU A 63 -17.25 8.83 22.32
CA LEU A 63 -17.63 7.47 21.91
C LEU A 63 -17.56 7.29 20.39
N GLY A 64 -18.01 8.29 19.61
CA GLY A 64 -17.92 8.24 18.15
C GLY A 64 -16.48 8.26 17.65
N THR A 65 -15.63 9.10 18.25
CA THR A 65 -14.21 9.17 17.92
C THR A 65 -13.47 7.89 18.32
N CYS A 66 -13.76 7.31 19.50
CA CYS A 66 -13.21 6.02 19.94
C CYS A 66 -13.60 4.88 19.00
N LEU A 67 -14.88 4.78 18.63
CA LEU A 67 -15.36 3.71 17.76
C LEU A 67 -14.73 3.81 16.37
N LEU A 68 -14.64 5.02 15.81
CA LEU A 68 -14.01 5.21 14.50
C LEU A 68 -12.50 4.92 14.54
N ALA A 69 -11.80 5.34 15.59
CA ALA A 69 -10.39 5.03 15.78
C ALA A 69 -10.16 3.52 15.92
N ALA A 70 -11.01 2.82 16.66
CA ALA A 70 -10.95 1.37 16.81
C ALA A 70 -11.18 0.65 15.47
N VAL A 71 -12.23 1.03 14.73
CA VAL A 71 -12.50 0.46 13.39
C VAL A 71 -11.34 0.71 12.43
N PHE A 72 -10.78 1.92 12.44
CA PHE A 72 -9.64 2.26 11.59
C PHE A 72 -8.40 1.43 11.95
N LEU A 73 -8.05 1.35 13.24
CA LEU A 73 -6.91 0.57 13.72
C LEU A 73 -7.05 -0.92 13.37
N LEU A 74 -8.23 -1.49 13.61
CA LEU A 74 -8.51 -2.88 13.25
C LEU A 74 -8.43 -3.11 11.74
N GLY A 75 -8.92 -2.15 10.94
CA GLY A 75 -8.79 -2.18 9.49
C GLY A 75 -7.34 -2.16 9.02
N VAL A 76 -6.51 -1.26 9.57
CA VAL A 76 -5.07 -1.16 9.24
C VAL A 76 -4.32 -2.42 9.68
N LEU A 77 -4.57 -2.92 10.88
CA LEU A 77 -3.92 -4.15 11.38
C LEU A 77 -4.34 -5.39 10.57
N GLY A 78 -5.63 -5.52 10.26
CA GLY A 78 -6.14 -6.60 9.43
C GLY A 78 -5.56 -6.57 8.02
N LEU A 79 -5.52 -5.38 7.40
CA LEU A 79 -4.93 -5.18 6.09
C LEU A 79 -3.41 -5.38 6.11
N GLY A 80 -2.73 -4.96 7.18
CA GLY A 80 -1.30 -5.20 7.38
C GLY A 80 -0.96 -6.68 7.51
N TYR A 81 -1.73 -7.42 8.33
CA TYR A 81 -1.55 -8.85 8.52
C TYR A 81 -1.77 -9.64 7.23
N GLN A 82 -2.87 -9.38 6.52
CA GLN A 82 -3.15 -9.99 5.22
C GLN A 82 -2.11 -9.57 4.20
N GLY A 83 -1.86 -8.26 4.15
CA GLY A 83 -0.88 -7.53 3.35
C GLY A 83 0.51 -8.14 3.33
N LEU A 84 1.05 -8.44 4.51
CA LEU A 84 2.43 -8.87 4.67
C LEU A 84 2.59 -10.39 4.60
N GLY A 85 1.59 -11.12 5.12
CA GLY A 85 1.66 -12.56 5.32
C GLY A 85 1.15 -13.39 4.14
N HIS A 86 0.19 -12.87 3.38
CA HIS A 86 -0.57 -13.68 2.41
C HIS A 86 -0.62 -12.98 1.06
N PRO A 87 -0.41 -13.69 -0.06
CA PRO A 87 -0.70 -13.12 -1.36
C PRO A 87 -2.21 -12.90 -1.55
N PRO A 88 -2.61 -11.88 -2.31
CA PRO A 88 -4.00 -11.44 -2.41
C PRO A 88 -4.97 -12.51 -2.90
N ASN A 89 -4.54 -13.44 -3.76
CA ASN A 89 -5.40 -14.46 -4.38
C ASN A 89 -5.40 -15.80 -3.61
N GLY A 90 -4.94 -15.82 -2.35
CA GLY A 90 -4.73 -17.04 -1.59
C GLY A 90 -3.39 -17.70 -1.92
N ALA A 91 -3.13 -18.88 -1.34
CA ALA A 91 -1.88 -19.61 -1.56
C ALA A 91 -1.65 -19.81 -3.08
N PRO A 92 -0.52 -19.36 -3.64
CA PRO A 92 -0.25 -19.53 -5.05
C PRO A 92 -0.19 -21.03 -5.39
N ALA A 93 -0.68 -21.42 -6.56
CA ALA A 93 -0.60 -22.81 -7.01
C ALA A 93 0.84 -23.27 -7.29
N ASP A 94 1.77 -22.33 -7.43
CA ASP A 94 3.18 -22.55 -7.74
C ASP A 94 4.08 -22.03 -6.60
N ALA A 95 5.09 -22.83 -6.22
CA ALA A 95 6.07 -22.46 -5.22
C ALA A 95 6.92 -21.25 -5.65
N GLY A 96 7.14 -21.05 -6.97
CA GLY A 96 7.86 -19.89 -7.51
C GLY A 96 7.13 -18.57 -7.23
N ALA A 97 5.82 -18.55 -7.41
CA ALA A 97 4.97 -17.40 -7.13
C ALA A 97 5.02 -16.95 -5.66
N TYR A 98 5.06 -17.91 -4.73
CA TYR A 98 5.20 -17.59 -3.31
C TYR A 98 6.61 -17.07 -2.98
N ALA A 99 7.64 -17.63 -3.62
CA ALA A 99 9.01 -17.16 -3.47
C ALA A 99 9.16 -15.70 -3.94
N GLU A 100 8.60 -15.33 -5.10
CA GLU A 100 8.60 -13.95 -5.60
C GLU A 100 7.83 -13.00 -4.68
N TRP A 101 6.65 -13.42 -4.19
CA TRP A 101 5.91 -12.66 -3.19
C TRP A 101 6.74 -12.41 -1.91
N SER A 102 7.46 -13.42 -1.45
CA SER A 102 8.31 -13.34 -0.26
C SER A 102 9.58 -12.50 -0.45
N GLN A 103 9.95 -12.18 -1.69
CA GLN A 103 11.05 -11.28 -2.03
C GLN A 103 10.60 -9.82 -2.14
N LEU A 104 9.30 -9.56 -2.40
CA LEU A 104 8.77 -8.19 -2.42
C LEU A 104 9.02 -7.48 -1.11
N HIS A 105 9.41 -6.22 -1.21
CA HIS A 105 9.46 -5.30 -0.08
C HIS A 105 8.09 -5.22 0.62
N PRO A 106 8.04 -5.13 1.97
CA PRO A 106 6.79 -5.02 2.73
C PRO A 106 5.81 -3.96 2.20
N ALA A 107 6.32 -2.80 1.78
CA ALA A 107 5.50 -1.72 1.21
C ALA A 107 4.83 -2.13 -0.12
N LEU A 108 5.54 -2.86 -0.99
CA LEU A 108 5.00 -3.32 -2.27
C LEU A 108 3.93 -4.40 -2.05
N ARG A 109 4.12 -5.30 -1.08
CA ARG A 109 3.08 -6.28 -0.71
C ARG A 109 1.79 -5.61 -0.29
N LEU A 110 1.89 -4.57 0.54
CA LEU A 110 0.75 -3.75 0.93
C LEU A 110 0.12 -3.04 -0.27
N ALA A 111 0.93 -2.51 -1.18
CA ALA A 111 0.45 -1.86 -2.40
C ALA A 111 -0.35 -2.81 -3.29
N VAL A 112 0.10 -4.06 -3.45
CA VAL A 112 -0.63 -5.09 -4.21
C VAL A 112 -1.98 -5.41 -3.54
N TRP A 113 -2.01 -5.52 -2.21
CA TRP A 113 -3.27 -5.72 -1.47
C TRP A 113 -4.24 -4.56 -1.58
N LEU A 114 -3.75 -3.33 -1.55
CA LEU A 114 -4.56 -2.14 -1.74
C LEU A 114 -5.11 -2.06 -3.16
N ALA A 115 -4.31 -2.46 -4.16
CA ALA A 115 -4.79 -2.64 -5.52
C ALA A 115 -5.91 -3.70 -5.58
N LYS A 116 -5.82 -4.78 -4.79
CA LYS A 116 -6.91 -5.78 -4.63
C LYS A 116 -8.20 -5.24 -4.08
N LEU A 117 -8.16 -4.44 -3.02
CA LEU A 117 -9.39 -3.86 -2.51
C LEU A 117 -10.08 -2.96 -3.55
N SER A 118 -9.32 -2.43 -4.49
CA SER A 118 -9.84 -1.57 -5.55
C SER A 118 -10.22 -2.29 -6.86
N SER A 119 -9.95 -3.60 -7.01
CA SER A 119 -10.18 -4.36 -8.25
C SER A 119 -10.53 -5.80 -7.89
N GLU A 120 -11.65 -6.34 -8.40
CA GLU A 120 -12.05 -7.73 -8.11
C GLU A 120 -11.01 -8.75 -8.60
N GLU A 121 -10.23 -8.39 -9.62
CA GLU A 121 -9.12 -9.18 -10.15
C GLU A 121 -7.86 -8.32 -10.36
N PRO A 122 -6.98 -8.16 -9.36
CA PRO A 122 -5.61 -7.75 -9.61
C PRO A 122 -4.83 -9.03 -9.88
N GLY A 123 -4.57 -9.27 -11.16
CA GLY A 123 -3.50 -10.18 -11.52
C GLY A 123 -2.18 -9.47 -11.17
N LEU A 124 -1.33 -10.09 -10.36
CA LEU A 124 0.09 -9.76 -10.40
C LEU A 124 0.56 -10.07 -11.82
N ALA A 125 0.98 -9.04 -12.59
CA ALA A 125 1.53 -9.25 -13.92
C ALA A 125 2.97 -9.72 -13.74
N GLY A 126 3.16 -11.00 -13.46
CA GLY A 126 4.48 -11.59 -13.25
C GLY A 126 4.51 -12.74 -12.26
N ILE A 127 3.69 -12.70 -11.20
CA ILE A 127 3.88 -13.65 -10.09
C ILE A 127 3.04 -14.93 -10.20
N ALA A 128 1.94 -14.99 -10.98
CA ALA A 128 1.13 -16.23 -11.00
C ALA A 128 0.40 -16.57 -12.31
N THR A 129 0.54 -15.79 -13.37
CA THR A 129 -0.12 -16.11 -14.64
C THR A 129 0.83 -15.80 -15.78
N GLY A 130 1.24 -16.87 -16.48
CA GLY A 130 2.17 -16.86 -17.61
C GLY A 130 2.12 -15.59 -18.44
N ALA A 131 3.30 -14.99 -18.55
CA ALA A 131 3.64 -13.76 -19.24
C ALA A 131 2.70 -13.39 -20.39
N ASP A 132 1.98 -12.27 -20.21
CA ASP A 132 1.79 -11.35 -21.33
C ASP A 132 3.13 -10.59 -21.46
N PRO A 133 3.88 -10.75 -22.57
CA PRO A 133 5.25 -10.27 -22.69
C PRO A 133 5.38 -8.76 -22.52
N GLY A 134 4.30 -8.00 -22.72
CA GLY A 134 4.28 -6.54 -22.56
C GLY A 134 4.45 -6.04 -21.12
N CYS A 135 4.03 -6.82 -20.10
CA CYS A 135 4.13 -6.40 -18.70
C CYS A 135 5.32 -7.04 -17.97
N ALA A 136 5.66 -8.29 -18.29
CA ALA A 136 6.81 -8.96 -17.69
C ALA A 136 8.18 -8.40 -18.18
N ALA A 137 8.22 -7.81 -19.39
CA ALA A 137 9.47 -7.32 -20.00
C ALA A 137 10.08 -6.07 -19.33
N LEU A 138 9.31 -5.35 -18.51
CA LEU A 138 9.78 -4.14 -17.83
C LEU A 138 10.60 -4.48 -16.58
N HIS A 139 10.24 -5.58 -15.92
CA HIS A 139 10.90 -6.09 -14.74
C HIS A 139 12.32 -6.59 -14.99
N GLY A 140 12.55 -7.27 -16.12
CA GLY A 140 13.86 -7.81 -16.50
C GLY A 140 14.95 -6.75 -16.77
N ARG A 141 14.65 -5.45 -16.58
CA ARG A 141 15.58 -4.33 -16.74
C ARG A 141 16.14 -3.77 -15.43
N GLN A 142 15.58 -4.10 -14.27
CA GLN A 142 16.09 -3.62 -12.98
C GLN A 142 17.04 -4.65 -12.35
N GLN A 143 18.21 -4.22 -11.87
CA GLN A 143 19.23 -5.10 -11.27
C GLN A 143 18.75 -5.78 -9.98
N ASP A 144 17.78 -5.16 -9.27
CA ASP A 144 17.28 -5.60 -7.97
C ASP A 144 15.99 -6.45 -8.05
N GLY A 145 15.46 -6.68 -9.26
CA GLY A 145 14.28 -7.52 -9.49
C GLY A 145 13.06 -7.15 -8.62
N TYR A 146 12.30 -8.15 -8.16
CA TYR A 146 11.04 -7.97 -7.41
C TYR A 146 11.25 -7.41 -6.01
N ALA A 147 12.49 -7.18 -5.57
CA ALA A 147 12.73 -6.53 -4.28
C ALA A 147 12.26 -5.07 -4.28
N ALA A 148 12.35 -4.37 -5.42
CA ALA A 148 12.18 -2.92 -5.49
C ALA A 148 10.97 -2.44 -6.33
N ALA A 149 10.40 -3.30 -7.19
CA ALA A 149 9.25 -2.94 -8.01
C ALA A 149 8.30 -4.11 -8.29
N VAL A 150 7.07 -3.79 -8.67
CA VAL A 150 6.02 -4.75 -9.03
C VAL A 150 5.14 -4.22 -10.16
N ASP A 151 4.83 -5.09 -11.11
CA ASP A 151 3.89 -4.81 -12.19
C ASP A 151 2.49 -5.36 -11.85
N LEU A 152 1.50 -4.47 -11.80
CA LEU A 152 0.12 -4.82 -11.50
C LEU A 152 -0.72 -4.81 -12.77
N ARG A 153 -1.38 -5.94 -13.06
CA ARG A 153 -2.49 -5.98 -14.02
C ARG A 153 -3.76 -5.60 -13.28
N LEU A 154 -4.43 -4.59 -13.80
CA LEU A 154 -5.62 -4.05 -13.19
C LEU A 154 -6.77 -4.19 -14.17
N ALA A 155 -7.90 -4.69 -13.68
CA ALA A 155 -9.13 -4.68 -14.46
C ALA A 155 -9.45 -3.22 -14.89
N PRO A 156 -9.98 -3.03 -16.11
CA PRO A 156 -10.38 -1.71 -16.58
C PRO A 156 -11.37 -1.10 -15.58
N ALA A 157 -11.03 0.09 -15.10
CA ALA A 157 -11.83 0.84 -14.14
C ALA A 157 -12.28 2.15 -14.77
N GLY A 158 -13.44 2.67 -14.33
CA GLY A 158 -13.85 4.02 -14.71
C GLY A 158 -12.79 5.07 -14.34
N PRO A 159 -12.74 6.21 -15.05
CA PRO A 159 -11.65 7.18 -14.96
C PRO A 159 -11.40 7.70 -13.54
N VAL A 160 -12.47 7.92 -12.76
CA VAL A 160 -12.39 8.38 -11.37
C VAL A 160 -11.72 7.34 -10.47
N ARG A 161 -12.06 6.06 -10.63
CA ARG A 161 -11.51 4.98 -9.80
C ARG A 161 -10.04 4.72 -10.16
N ALA A 162 -9.69 4.83 -11.44
CA ALA A 162 -8.30 4.79 -11.89
C ALA A 162 -7.49 5.95 -11.29
N TRP A 163 -8.03 7.17 -11.35
CA TRP A 163 -7.39 8.36 -10.80
C TRP A 163 -7.20 8.27 -9.28
N LEU A 164 -8.22 7.83 -8.52
CA LEU A 164 -8.11 7.66 -7.07
C LEU A 164 -7.04 6.63 -6.69
N ARG A 165 -6.94 5.53 -7.45
CA ARG A 165 -5.93 4.49 -7.23
C ARG A 165 -4.52 5.01 -7.48
N GLN A 166 -4.29 5.65 -8.63
CA GLN A 166 -2.99 6.23 -8.96
C GLN A 166 -2.62 7.35 -7.99
N GLY A 167 -3.59 8.22 -7.68
CA GLY A 167 -3.43 9.31 -6.72
C GLY A 167 -3.02 8.79 -5.34
N PHE A 168 -3.59 7.67 -4.87
CA PHE A 168 -3.17 7.06 -3.61
C PHE A 168 -1.70 6.62 -3.61
N PHE A 169 -1.24 5.93 -4.66
CA PHE A 169 0.16 5.48 -4.76
C PHE A 169 1.12 6.66 -4.88
N VAL A 170 0.78 7.68 -5.67
CA VAL A 170 1.56 8.92 -5.76
C VAL A 170 1.60 9.65 -4.42
N LEU A 171 0.47 9.74 -3.71
CA LEU A 171 0.37 10.41 -2.41
C LEU A 171 1.17 9.68 -1.33
N THR A 172 1.24 8.35 -1.37
CA THR A 172 2.03 7.56 -0.42
C THR A 172 3.52 7.56 -0.74
N GLY A 173 3.91 7.91 -1.98
CA GLY A 173 5.30 8.13 -2.39
C GLY A 173 5.88 7.02 -3.27
N PHE A 174 5.05 6.13 -3.83
CA PHE A 174 5.49 5.18 -4.83
C PHE A 174 5.73 5.87 -6.16
N GLU A 175 6.71 5.37 -6.90
CA GLU A 175 6.89 5.70 -8.30
C GLU A 175 5.93 4.87 -9.14
N LEU A 176 5.27 5.55 -10.08
CA LEU A 176 4.16 4.98 -10.80
C LEU A 176 4.33 5.25 -12.29
N GLN A 177 4.42 4.18 -13.07
CA GLN A 177 4.48 4.28 -14.52
C GLN A 177 3.33 3.49 -15.12
N GLN A 178 2.48 4.17 -15.88
CA GLN A 178 1.32 3.57 -16.51
C GLN A 178 1.68 3.06 -17.90
N TYR A 179 1.37 1.78 -18.14
CA TYR A 179 1.45 1.12 -19.43
C TYR A 179 0.04 0.76 -19.93
N PRO A 180 -0.15 0.51 -21.24
CA PRO A 180 -1.47 0.23 -21.81
C PRO A 180 -2.23 -0.91 -21.14
N ALA A 181 -1.53 -1.90 -20.57
CA ALA A 181 -2.13 -3.07 -19.93
C ALA A 181 -1.80 -3.21 -18.44
N CYS A 182 -0.87 -2.40 -17.91
CA CYS A 182 -0.30 -2.61 -16.58
C CYS A 182 0.11 -1.31 -15.88
N LEU A 183 0.19 -1.38 -14.56
CA LEU A 183 0.66 -0.32 -13.69
C LEU A 183 1.96 -0.79 -13.03
N HIS A 184 3.08 -0.18 -13.40
CA HIS A 184 4.36 -0.40 -12.75
C HIS A 184 4.41 0.45 -11.48
N LEU A 185 4.72 -0.19 -10.36
CA LEU A 185 4.93 0.45 -9.07
C LEU A 185 6.35 0.14 -8.59
N ALA A 186 7.13 1.18 -8.32
CA ALA A 186 8.47 1.06 -7.77
C ALA A 186 8.62 1.82 -6.45
N LEU A 187 9.53 1.35 -5.61
CA LEU A 187 10.03 2.09 -4.46
C LEU A 187 10.89 3.27 -4.96
N PRO A 188 10.95 4.40 -4.24
CA PRO A 188 11.71 5.59 -4.65
C PRO A 188 13.22 5.42 -4.40
N LEU A 189 13.77 4.29 -4.82
CA LEU A 189 15.15 3.89 -4.58
C LEU A 189 16.15 4.46 -5.61
N TYR A 190 15.70 5.14 -6.66
CA TYR A 190 16.54 5.73 -7.71
C TYR A 190 15.98 7.02 -8.31
#